data_AF-A0A2V9QUK5-F1
#
_entry.id   AF-A0A2V9QUK5-F1
#
_cell.length_a   1.000
_cell.length_b   1.000
_cell.length_c   1.000
_cell.angle_alpha   90.00
_cell.angle_beta   90.00
_cell.angle_gamma   90.00
#
_symmetry.space_group_name_H-M   'P 1'
#
loop_
_entity.id
_entity.type
_entity.pdbx_description
1 polymer ?
#
loop_
_entity_poly.entity_id
_entity_poly.type
_entity_poly.pdbx_seq_one_letter_code
_entity_poly.pdbx_strand_id
1 'polypeptide(L)'
;MRKRAFILMAVIAGMAGATALSAQITTQFRAERARLEAAFNLKGQTEGEVLRNRMINPFANPGIRIQKVLPGSALTVAVRGNFPAGTAILSERDGVTLSGASLSTTTYSAHVTIPPDEAPGFVRLWAFNPIGIEGPTAVALVDTFYRFDLKSPNGYTVKIVPIEKTFTMEDNKRAHVKYQAEFYKPGESRPFETVTGNQEFSVADTPLESHTPYARLEISFDQSTTSPQAELEEINEKLSNPKTTEAQRNALMARMGALQTKMLEEMTKALKTDPASLNKTQDDFGCG
;
A
#
# COMPACT_ATOMS: atom_id res chain seq x y z
N MET A 1 7.52 -0.79 -41.65
CA MET A 1 6.43 -0.90 -40.64
C MET A 1 7.02 -1.47 -39.36
N ARG A 2 6.72 -0.82 -38.23
CA ARG A 2 7.28 -1.03 -36.90
C ARG A 2 6.79 -2.34 -36.27
N LYS A 3 7.68 -3.11 -35.64
CA LYS A 3 7.37 -3.95 -34.48
C LYS A 3 8.31 -3.56 -33.35
N ARG A 4 7.72 -2.96 -32.31
CA ARG A 4 8.35 -2.52 -31.07
C ARG A 4 8.73 -3.77 -30.26
N ALA A 5 9.98 -3.89 -29.82
CA ALA A 5 10.41 -4.88 -28.84
C ALA A 5 10.75 -4.15 -27.54
N PHE A 6 9.72 -3.99 -26.69
CA PHE A 6 9.86 -3.67 -25.27
C PHE A 6 10.44 -4.92 -24.59
N ILE A 7 11.72 -4.89 -24.23
CA ILE A 7 12.31 -5.80 -23.22
C ILE A 7 13.07 -4.92 -22.23
N LEU A 8 12.28 -4.19 -21.46
CA LEU A 8 12.66 -3.55 -20.21
C LEU A 8 11.99 -4.36 -19.10
N MET A 9 12.37 -5.63 -18.92
CA MET A 9 11.89 -6.52 -17.85
C MET A 9 12.92 -7.65 -17.76
N ALA A 10 13.54 -7.96 -16.62
CA ALA A 10 12.82 -8.69 -15.57
C ALA A 10 13.48 -8.61 -14.18
N VAL A 11 14.39 -7.66 -13.91
CA VAL A 11 14.91 -7.46 -12.54
C VAL A 11 14.34 -6.20 -11.87
N ILE A 12 13.84 -5.23 -12.65
CA ILE A 12 13.17 -4.02 -12.12
C ILE A 12 11.63 -4.14 -12.22
N ALA A 13 11.11 -4.93 -13.15
CA ALA A 13 9.67 -5.10 -13.35
C ALA A 13 9.01 -6.24 -12.53
N GLY A 14 9.80 -6.90 -11.68
CA GLY A 14 9.30 -7.79 -10.62
C GLY A 14 9.14 -7.09 -9.26
N MET A 15 9.29 -5.76 -9.21
CA MET A 15 8.89 -4.94 -8.06
C MET A 15 7.63 -4.13 -8.40
N ALA A 16 6.65 -4.77 -9.04
CA ALA A 16 5.29 -4.51 -8.56
C ALA A 16 5.36 -4.84 -7.06
N GLY A 17 5.15 -3.85 -6.20
CA GLY A 17 5.56 -3.87 -4.78
C GLY A 17 5.29 -5.21 -4.10
N ALA A 18 6.02 -5.51 -3.03
CA ALA A 18 5.72 -6.67 -2.20
C ALA A 18 4.27 -6.56 -1.67
N THR A 19 3.30 -7.00 -2.46
CA THR A 19 1.90 -7.05 -2.12
C THR A 19 1.74 -8.32 -1.32
N ALA A 20 2.16 -8.29 -0.07
CA ALA A 20 1.59 -9.19 0.89
C ALA A 20 0.12 -8.78 1.01
N LEU A 21 -0.79 -9.65 0.57
CA LEU A 21 -2.17 -9.58 1.03
C LEU A 21 -2.08 -9.64 2.56
N SER A 22 -2.33 -8.53 3.26
CA SER A 22 -2.61 -8.68 4.68
C SER A 22 -3.82 -9.61 4.72
N ALA A 23 -3.65 -10.79 5.31
CA ALA A 23 -4.72 -11.77 5.49
C ALA A 23 -5.83 -11.27 6.45
N GLN A 24 -6.01 -9.95 6.57
CA GLN A 24 -7.18 -9.30 7.14
C GLN A 24 -8.33 -9.42 6.14
N ILE A 25 -8.71 -10.67 5.96
CA ILE A 25 -9.96 -11.10 5.41
C ILE A 25 -11.02 -10.43 6.30
N THR A 26 -11.62 -9.34 5.84
CA THR A 26 -12.76 -8.66 6.45
C THR A 26 -14.05 -9.48 6.29
N THR A 27 -13.96 -10.81 6.37
CA THR A 27 -15.11 -11.68 6.09
C THR A 27 -16.20 -11.48 7.11
N GLN A 28 -15.85 -11.30 8.39
CA GLN A 28 -16.84 -11.03 9.42
C GLN A 28 -17.46 -9.65 9.21
N PHE A 29 -16.65 -8.62 8.98
CA PHE A 29 -17.16 -7.29 8.66
C PHE A 29 -18.08 -7.29 7.42
N ARG A 30 -17.68 -7.93 6.31
CA ARG A 30 -18.49 -8.02 5.09
C ARG A 30 -19.78 -8.81 5.30
N ALA A 31 -19.70 -9.94 6.01
CA ALA A 31 -20.88 -10.76 6.31
C ALA A 31 -21.86 -9.99 7.20
N GLU A 32 -21.36 -9.31 8.22
CA GLU A 32 -22.19 -8.53 9.14
C GLU A 32 -22.77 -7.28 8.47
N ARG A 33 -21.99 -6.61 7.62
CA ARG A 33 -22.50 -5.54 6.76
C ARG A 33 -23.62 -6.02 5.87
N ALA A 34 -23.44 -7.12 5.14
CA ALA A 34 -24.48 -7.68 4.27
C ALA A 34 -25.73 -8.09 5.09
N ARG A 35 -25.53 -8.62 6.31
CA ARG A 35 -26.63 -8.94 7.23
C ARG A 35 -27.38 -7.69 7.66
N LEU A 36 -26.68 -6.63 8.03
CA LEU A 36 -27.27 -5.34 8.44
C LEU A 36 -27.99 -4.67 7.27
N GLU A 37 -27.38 -4.62 6.09
CA GLU A 37 -28.00 -4.12 4.86
C GLU A 37 -29.27 -4.89 4.49
N ALA A 38 -29.29 -6.21 4.67
CA ALA A 38 -30.49 -7.02 4.46
C ALA A 38 -31.56 -6.84 5.54
N ALA A 39 -31.15 -6.63 6.79
CA ALA A 39 -32.05 -6.40 7.93
C ALA A 39 -32.69 -5.01 7.88
N PHE A 40 -31.95 -4.01 7.41
CA PHE A 40 -32.49 -2.69 7.14
C PHE A 40 -33.35 -2.79 5.89
N ASN A 41 -34.67 -2.71 6.08
CA ASN A 41 -35.63 -2.89 5.00
C ASN A 41 -35.63 -1.67 4.05
N LEU A 42 -34.60 -1.55 3.23
CA LEU A 42 -34.41 -0.47 2.25
C LEU A 42 -35.40 -0.56 1.07
N LYS A 43 -36.26 -1.58 1.04
CA LYS A 43 -37.22 -1.87 -0.05
C LYS A 43 -38.30 -0.80 -0.27
N GLY A 44 -38.34 0.24 0.57
CA GLY A 44 -39.24 1.39 0.42
C GLY A 44 -38.55 2.68 -0.05
N GLN A 45 -37.24 2.68 -0.31
CA GLN A 45 -36.52 3.88 -0.72
C GLN A 45 -36.56 4.07 -2.24
N THR A 46 -36.74 5.32 -2.66
CA THR A 46 -36.54 5.71 -4.06
C THR A 46 -35.06 5.66 -4.43
N GLU A 47 -34.74 5.49 -5.71
CA GLU A 47 -33.36 5.50 -6.19
C GLU A 47 -32.62 6.79 -5.80
N GLY A 48 -33.31 7.94 -5.85
CA GLY A 48 -32.76 9.22 -5.41
C GLY A 48 -32.42 9.26 -3.91
N GLU A 49 -33.21 8.62 -3.06
CA GLU A 49 -32.91 8.51 -1.62
C GLU A 49 -31.71 7.61 -1.37
N VAL A 50 -31.60 6.49 -2.08
CA VAL A 50 -30.44 5.60 -1.99
C VAL A 50 -29.16 6.34 -2.39
N LEU A 51 -29.18 7.07 -3.51
CA LEU A 51 -28.04 7.86 -3.97
C LEU A 51 -27.66 8.96 -2.97
N ARG A 52 -28.65 9.69 -2.44
CA ARG A 52 -28.42 10.71 -1.41
C ARG A 52 -27.80 10.12 -0.15
N ASN A 53 -28.33 8.99 0.32
CA ASN A 53 -27.86 8.35 1.55
C ASN A 53 -26.42 7.83 1.41
N ARG A 54 -26.03 7.34 0.23
CA ARG A 54 -24.64 6.94 -0.08
C ARG A 54 -23.63 8.10 -0.03
N MET A 55 -24.07 9.33 -0.22
CA MET A 55 -23.20 10.51 -0.14
C MET A 55 -23.03 11.06 1.28
N ILE A 56 -23.78 10.54 2.25
CA ILE A 56 -23.76 11.00 3.64
C ILE A 56 -22.96 10.00 4.48
N ASN A 57 -22.05 10.52 5.32
CA ASN A 57 -21.37 9.72 6.33
C ASN A 57 -21.99 10.02 7.73
N PRO A 58 -22.39 9.01 8.51
CA PRO A 58 -22.89 9.21 9.88
C PRO A 58 -21.91 9.96 10.78
N PHE A 59 -20.60 9.85 10.52
CA PHE A 59 -19.52 10.48 11.26
C PHE A 59 -19.05 11.82 10.67
N ALA A 60 -19.88 12.56 9.91
CA ALA A 60 -19.46 13.75 9.16
C ALA A 60 -18.55 14.76 9.91
N ASN A 61 -18.70 14.90 11.23
CA ASN A 61 -17.78 15.63 12.09
C ASN A 61 -17.44 14.80 13.33
N PRO A 62 -16.49 13.85 13.24
CA PRO A 62 -16.25 12.90 14.32
C PRO A 62 -15.61 13.58 15.53
N GLY A 63 -14.95 14.73 15.32
CA GLY A 63 -14.34 15.55 16.36
C GLY A 63 -13.13 14.89 17.01
N ILE A 64 -12.49 13.93 16.33
CA ILE A 64 -11.41 13.14 16.90
C ILE A 64 -10.07 13.39 16.23
N ARG A 65 -9.02 13.22 17.04
CA ARG A 65 -7.66 13.08 16.57
C ARG A 65 -7.30 11.61 16.57
N ILE A 66 -6.82 11.09 15.45
CA ILE A 66 -6.38 9.70 15.31
C ILE A 66 -5.16 9.49 16.21
N GLN A 67 -5.25 8.48 17.06
CA GLN A 67 -4.16 8.12 17.96
C GLN A 67 -3.29 7.02 17.34
N LYS A 68 -1.97 7.19 17.40
CA LYS A 68 -1.02 6.12 17.07
C LYS A 68 -0.92 5.17 18.25
N VAL A 69 -1.06 3.88 17.99
CA VAL A 69 -1.13 2.85 19.03
C VAL A 69 -0.34 1.62 18.59
N LEU A 70 0.32 0.98 19.55
CA LEU A 70 1.05 -0.26 19.28
C LEU A 70 0.07 -1.45 19.22
N PRO A 71 0.37 -2.51 18.44
CA PRO A 71 -0.34 -3.78 18.55
C PRO A 71 -0.40 -4.29 19.99
N GLY A 72 -1.50 -4.94 20.37
CA GLY A 72 -1.74 -5.41 21.74
C GLY A 72 -2.22 -4.35 22.72
N SER A 73 -2.35 -3.09 22.28
CA SER A 73 -2.84 -1.99 23.12
C SER A 73 -4.37 -1.91 23.13
N ALA A 74 -4.91 -1.29 24.17
CA ALA A 74 -6.31 -0.88 24.22
C ALA A 74 -6.41 0.64 24.34
N LEU A 75 -7.45 1.22 23.75
CA LEU A 75 -7.75 2.65 23.83
C LEU A 75 -9.23 2.89 24.04
N THR A 76 -9.57 4.00 24.70
CA THR A 76 -10.96 4.46 24.79
C THR A 76 -11.19 5.47 23.68
N VAL A 77 -12.23 5.25 22.88
CA VAL A 77 -12.62 6.15 21.79
C VAL A 77 -13.97 6.76 22.09
N ALA A 78 -14.13 8.04 21.73
CA ALA A 78 -15.40 8.73 21.73
C ALA A 78 -15.50 9.53 20.43
N VAL A 79 -16.49 9.22 19.61
CA VAL A 79 -16.70 9.82 18.29
C VAL A 79 -18.09 10.46 18.22
N ARG A 80 -18.19 11.57 17.49
CA ARG A 80 -19.46 12.24 17.23
C ARG A 80 -20.03 11.86 15.87
N GLY A 81 -21.35 11.96 15.75
CA GLY A 81 -22.04 11.69 14.50
C GLY A 81 -23.55 11.86 14.62
N ASN A 82 -24.26 11.28 13.66
CA ASN A 82 -25.72 11.18 13.67
C ASN A 82 -26.11 9.70 13.63
N PHE A 83 -26.50 9.19 14.80
CA PHE A 83 -26.74 7.77 15.05
C PHE A 83 -28.20 7.56 15.50
N PRO A 84 -29.18 7.59 14.57
CA PRO A 84 -30.57 7.31 14.93
C PRO A 84 -30.73 5.97 15.67
N ALA A 85 -31.82 5.81 16.42
CA ALA A 85 -32.08 4.57 17.13
C ALA A 85 -32.05 3.36 16.17
N GLY A 86 -31.29 2.32 16.53
CA GLY A 86 -31.04 1.16 15.67
C GLY A 86 -29.76 1.22 14.85
N THR A 87 -28.97 2.31 14.93
CA THR A 87 -27.62 2.34 14.34
C THR A 87 -26.74 1.24 14.94
N ALA A 88 -26.09 0.47 14.07
CA ALA A 88 -25.06 -0.48 14.44
C ALA A 88 -23.66 0.13 14.21
N ILE A 89 -22.73 -0.11 15.13
CA ILE A 89 -21.32 0.30 15.00
C ILE A 89 -20.45 -0.94 14.98
N LEU A 90 -19.62 -1.09 13.94
CA LEU A 90 -18.71 -2.22 13.77
C LEU A 90 -17.27 -1.71 13.61
N SER A 91 -16.28 -2.57 13.92
CA SER A 91 -14.92 -2.34 13.43
C SER A 91 -14.79 -2.90 12.02
N GLU A 92 -14.05 -2.20 11.16
CA GLU A 92 -13.67 -2.71 9.84
C GLU A 92 -12.71 -3.91 9.92
N ARG A 93 -11.91 -3.98 11.00
CA ARG A 93 -10.88 -4.99 11.19
C ARG A 93 -11.43 -6.10 12.07
N ASP A 94 -11.50 -7.31 11.53
CA ASP A 94 -12.04 -8.49 12.22
C ASP A 94 -11.29 -8.83 13.53
N GLY A 95 -9.99 -8.50 13.63
CA GLY A 95 -9.20 -8.70 14.85
C GLY A 95 -9.44 -7.67 15.95
N VAL A 96 -10.00 -6.49 15.62
CA VAL A 96 -10.22 -5.41 16.57
C VAL A 96 -11.54 -5.64 17.31
N THR A 97 -11.48 -5.62 18.64
CA THR A 97 -12.67 -5.82 19.48
C THR A 97 -13.16 -4.52 20.10
N LEU A 98 -14.49 -4.37 20.14
CA LEU A 98 -15.19 -3.24 20.75
C LEU A 98 -15.91 -3.74 22.00
N SER A 99 -15.67 -3.11 23.14
CA SER A 99 -16.28 -3.45 24.43
C SER A 99 -16.70 -2.20 25.20
N GLY A 100 -17.60 -2.36 26.17
CA GLY A 100 -18.11 -1.22 26.95
C GLY A 100 -18.77 -0.15 26.09
N ALA A 101 -19.40 -0.55 24.98
CA ALA A 101 -19.97 0.37 24.02
C ALA A 101 -21.16 1.14 24.61
N SER A 102 -21.16 2.46 24.43
CA SER A 102 -22.26 3.36 24.76
C SER A 102 -22.59 4.19 23.53
N LEU A 103 -23.81 4.02 23.02
CA LEU A 103 -24.30 4.72 21.83
C LEU A 103 -25.47 5.62 22.21
N SER A 104 -25.37 6.89 21.81
CA SER A 104 -26.44 7.88 21.84
C SER A 104 -26.71 8.38 20.42
N THR A 105 -27.70 9.26 20.26
CA THR A 105 -28.03 9.81 18.93
C THR A 105 -26.93 10.66 18.31
N THR A 106 -25.98 11.15 19.11
CA THR A 106 -24.93 12.08 18.64
C THR A 106 -23.51 11.63 18.95
N THR A 107 -23.35 10.62 19.81
CA THR A 107 -22.05 10.19 20.32
C THR A 107 -22.00 8.68 20.47
N TYR A 108 -20.87 8.09 20.08
CA TYR A 108 -20.51 6.71 20.37
C TYR A 108 -19.22 6.68 21.17
N SER A 109 -19.17 5.89 22.23
CA SER A 109 -17.93 5.59 22.94
C SER A 109 -17.76 4.09 23.16
N ALA A 110 -16.51 3.62 23.11
CA ALA A 110 -16.17 2.23 23.38
C ALA A 110 -14.70 2.08 23.79
N HIS A 111 -14.39 0.95 24.40
CA HIS A 111 -13.03 0.44 24.52
C HIS A 111 -12.69 -0.38 23.27
N VAL A 112 -11.68 0.07 22.54
CA VAL A 112 -11.14 -0.59 21.35
C VAL A 112 -9.89 -1.35 21.77
N THR A 113 -9.87 -2.66 21.58
CA THR A 113 -8.69 -3.49 21.84
C THR A 113 -8.11 -3.98 20.53
N ILE A 114 -6.82 -3.75 20.36
CA ILE A 114 -6.04 -4.09 19.16
C ILE A 114 -5.22 -5.33 19.48
N PRO A 115 -5.32 -6.40 18.69
CA PRO A 115 -4.60 -7.63 19.01
C PRO A 115 -3.08 -7.46 18.80
N PRO A 116 -2.23 -8.30 19.44
CA PRO A 116 -0.77 -8.19 19.36
C PRO A 116 -0.18 -8.42 17.96
N ASP A 117 -0.88 -9.15 17.11
CA ASP A 117 -0.51 -9.50 15.74
C ASP A 117 -1.21 -8.63 14.69
N GLU A 118 -1.85 -7.53 15.11
CA GLU A 118 -2.57 -6.63 14.21
C GLU A 118 -1.62 -5.99 13.18
N ALA A 119 -2.01 -6.03 11.91
CA ALA A 119 -1.31 -5.38 10.82
C ALA A 119 -1.33 -3.85 10.93
N PRO A 120 -0.32 -3.14 10.37
CA PRO A 120 -0.33 -1.69 10.36
C PRO A 120 -1.50 -1.10 9.55
N GLY A 121 -1.82 0.15 9.86
CA GLY A 121 -2.84 0.93 9.17
C GLY A 121 -3.98 1.38 10.08
N PHE A 122 -4.97 2.03 9.48
CA PHE A 122 -6.05 2.66 10.25
C PHE A 122 -7.03 1.62 10.81
N VAL A 123 -7.38 1.79 12.09
CA VAL A 123 -8.56 1.16 12.71
C VAL A 123 -9.75 2.05 12.42
N ARG A 124 -10.69 1.56 11.61
CA ARG A 124 -11.91 2.29 11.26
C ARG A 124 -13.11 1.68 11.98
N LEU A 125 -13.98 2.56 12.46
CA LEU A 125 -15.32 2.21 12.90
C LEU A 125 -16.29 2.55 11.79
N TRP A 126 -17.23 1.65 11.52
CA TRP A 126 -18.31 1.83 10.57
C TRP A 126 -19.62 1.98 11.31
N ALA A 127 -20.40 2.97 10.91
CA ALA A 127 -21.77 3.14 11.35
C ALA A 127 -22.72 2.71 10.25
N PHE A 128 -23.74 1.94 10.60
CA PHE A 128 -24.81 1.53 9.70
C PHE A 128 -26.14 1.96 10.29
N ASN A 129 -26.78 2.94 9.68
CA ASN A 129 -28.07 3.45 10.12
C ASN A 129 -29.21 2.64 9.50
N PRO A 130 -30.34 2.47 10.21
CA PRO A 130 -31.50 1.72 9.69
C PRO A 130 -32.16 2.35 8.46
N ILE A 131 -31.82 3.60 8.15
CA ILE A 131 -32.27 4.33 6.97
C ILE A 131 -31.29 4.21 5.78
N GLY A 132 -30.30 3.32 5.83
CA GLY A 132 -29.39 3.06 4.70
C GLY A 132 -28.27 4.08 4.53
N ILE A 133 -28.01 4.92 5.54
CA ILE A 133 -26.81 5.76 5.60
C ILE A 133 -25.73 4.96 6.32
N GLU A 134 -24.57 4.81 5.68
CA GLU A 134 -23.43 4.12 6.27
C GLU A 134 -22.14 4.89 6.00
N GLY A 135 -21.13 4.68 6.84
CA GLY A 135 -19.82 5.27 6.58
C GLY A 135 -18.80 5.04 7.68
N PRO A 136 -17.50 5.18 7.35
CA PRO A 136 -16.41 4.97 8.28
C PRO A 136 -15.95 6.25 8.99
N THR A 137 -15.28 6.06 10.12
CA THR A 137 -14.35 7.02 10.71
C THR A 137 -13.11 6.30 11.23
N ALA A 138 -11.92 6.84 10.98
CA ALA A 138 -10.66 6.28 11.49
C ALA A 138 -10.44 6.77 12.92
N VAL A 139 -10.28 5.84 13.88
CA VAL A 139 -10.13 6.15 15.31
C VAL A 139 -8.71 5.98 15.84
N ALA A 140 -7.93 5.10 15.20
CA ALA A 140 -6.55 4.84 15.56
C ALA A 140 -5.72 4.47 14.34
N LEU A 141 -4.40 4.57 14.46
CA LEU A 141 -3.42 4.02 13.54
C LEU A 141 -2.58 2.98 14.29
N VAL A 142 -2.58 1.74 13.80
CA VAL A 142 -1.70 0.68 14.31
C VAL A 142 -0.27 0.96 13.83
N ASP A 143 0.56 1.43 14.75
CA ASP A 143 1.92 1.93 14.51
C ASP A 143 2.95 0.79 14.63
N THR A 144 2.89 -0.14 13.68
CA THR A 144 3.82 -1.27 13.54
C THR A 144 4.35 -1.36 12.11
N PHE A 145 5.39 -2.14 11.85
CA PHE A 145 6.01 -2.18 10.53
C PHE A 145 6.10 -3.59 9.99
N TYR A 146 5.87 -3.72 8.69
CA TYR A 146 6.26 -4.93 8.01
C TYR A 146 7.78 -4.94 7.82
N ARG A 147 8.35 -6.14 7.81
CA ARG A 147 9.75 -6.38 7.46
C ARG A 147 9.79 -7.60 6.56
N PHE A 148 10.55 -7.52 5.48
CA PHE A 148 10.64 -8.60 4.51
C PHE A 148 12.09 -9.06 4.37
N ASP A 149 12.26 -10.38 4.37
CA ASP A 149 13.49 -11.04 3.94
C ASP A 149 13.08 -11.97 2.79
N LEU A 150 13.27 -11.48 1.56
CA LEU A 150 12.87 -12.17 0.34
C LEU A 150 14.07 -12.92 -0.23
N LYS A 151 13.88 -14.18 -0.58
CA LYS A 151 14.92 -15.02 -1.17
C LYS A 151 14.49 -15.50 -2.55
N SER A 152 15.31 -15.19 -3.55
CA SER A 152 15.13 -15.68 -4.90
C SER A 152 15.70 -17.10 -5.06
N PRO A 153 15.13 -17.96 -5.93
CA PRO A 153 15.67 -19.28 -6.24
C PRO A 153 17.13 -19.27 -6.70
N ASN A 154 17.58 -18.21 -7.37
CA ASN A 154 18.96 -18.05 -7.83
C ASN A 154 19.94 -17.57 -6.72
N GLY A 155 19.50 -17.52 -5.47
CA GLY A 155 20.34 -17.23 -4.30
C GLY A 155 20.49 -15.74 -3.95
N TYR A 156 19.88 -14.83 -4.72
CA TYR A 156 19.81 -13.42 -4.36
C TYR A 156 18.84 -13.21 -3.21
N THR A 157 19.11 -12.21 -2.36
CA THR A 157 18.21 -11.84 -1.26
C THR A 157 17.92 -10.35 -1.26
N VAL A 158 16.70 -9.98 -0.88
CA VAL A 158 16.26 -8.60 -0.71
C VAL A 158 15.73 -8.42 0.70
N LYS A 159 16.32 -7.47 1.44
CA LYS A 159 15.85 -7.09 2.78
C LYS A 159 15.13 -5.76 2.70
N ILE A 160 13.88 -5.72 3.16
CA ILE A 160 13.06 -4.52 3.18
C ILE A 160 12.71 -4.18 4.63
N VAL A 161 13.15 -3.01 5.10
CA VAL A 161 13.02 -2.58 6.49
C VAL A 161 12.59 -1.11 6.58
N PRO A 162 11.82 -0.72 7.62
CA PRO A 162 11.50 0.68 7.84
C PRO A 162 12.76 1.45 8.25
N ILE A 163 12.91 2.66 7.72
CA ILE A 163 13.98 3.60 8.12
C ILE A 163 13.55 4.36 9.38
N GLU A 164 12.25 4.61 9.51
CA GLU A 164 11.65 5.38 10.59
C GLU A 164 11.10 4.46 11.69
N LYS A 165 10.90 5.02 12.88
CA LYS A 165 10.45 4.27 14.07
C LYS A 165 8.94 4.38 14.34
N THR A 166 8.25 5.26 13.63
CA THR A 166 6.83 5.57 13.81
C THR A 166 6.28 6.15 12.51
N PHE A 167 5.00 5.92 12.20
CA PHE A 167 4.35 6.60 11.08
C PHE A 167 4.24 8.11 11.34
N THR A 168 4.45 8.89 10.29
CA THR A 168 4.14 10.32 10.27
C THR A 168 2.69 10.51 9.85
N MET A 169 1.93 11.29 10.63
CA MET A 169 0.54 11.62 10.33
C MET A 169 0.47 12.99 9.66
N GLU A 170 -0.11 13.05 8.48
CA GLU A 170 -0.40 14.27 7.72
C GLU A 170 -1.91 14.56 7.77
N ASP A 171 -2.26 15.76 8.23
CA ASP A 171 -3.63 16.30 8.30
C ASP A 171 -4.68 15.37 8.93
N ASN A 172 -4.26 14.46 9.81
CA ASN A 172 -5.13 13.45 10.41
C ASN A 172 -5.87 12.58 9.36
N LYS A 173 -5.30 12.46 8.16
CA LYS A 173 -5.91 11.79 7.00
C LYS A 173 -4.97 10.81 6.31
N ARG A 174 -3.67 11.06 6.35
CA ARG A 174 -2.66 10.20 5.74
C ARG A 174 -1.61 9.82 6.77
N ALA A 175 -1.17 8.58 6.72
CA ALA A 175 -0.06 8.08 7.49
C ALA A 175 1.00 7.57 6.53
N HIS A 176 2.24 8.01 6.66
CA HIS A 176 3.32 7.53 5.80
C HIS A 176 4.57 7.18 6.60
N VAL A 177 5.37 6.28 6.06
CA VAL A 177 6.68 5.90 6.62
C VAL A 177 7.66 5.55 5.51
N LYS A 178 8.94 5.89 5.73
CA LYS A 178 10.04 5.54 4.81
C LYS A 178 10.54 4.11 5.03
N TYR A 179 10.83 3.43 3.93
CA TYR A 179 11.45 2.10 3.86
C TYR A 179 12.74 2.13 3.06
N GLN A 180 13.59 1.15 3.34
CA GLN A 180 14.81 0.86 2.60
C GLN A 180 14.75 -0.60 2.12
N ALA A 181 15.08 -0.82 0.86
CA ALA A 181 15.38 -2.14 0.33
C ALA A 181 16.87 -2.28 0.03
N GLU A 182 17.45 -3.38 0.48
CA GLU A 182 18.85 -3.73 0.31
C GLU A 182 18.95 -5.05 -0.49
N PHE A 183 19.70 -5.04 -1.58
CA PHE A 183 19.87 -6.19 -2.47
C PHE A 183 21.24 -6.83 -2.28
N TYR A 184 21.26 -8.15 -2.14
CA TYR A 184 22.46 -8.92 -1.87
C TYR A 184 22.64 -10.00 -2.94
N LYS A 185 23.90 -10.21 -3.35
CA LYS A 185 24.28 -11.35 -4.20
C LYS A 185 24.38 -12.63 -3.36
N PRO A 186 24.31 -13.81 -4.00
CA PRO A 186 24.46 -15.09 -3.29
C PRO A 186 25.75 -15.14 -2.45
N GLY A 187 25.60 -15.34 -1.14
CA GLY A 187 26.73 -15.48 -0.21
C GLY A 187 27.43 -14.18 0.19
N GLU A 188 27.01 -13.02 -0.30
CA GLU A 188 27.58 -11.73 0.10
C GLU A 188 26.87 -11.16 1.33
N SER A 189 27.65 -10.56 2.24
CA SER A 189 27.14 -9.93 3.47
C SER A 189 26.93 -8.42 3.36
N ARG A 190 27.33 -7.80 2.24
CA ARG A 190 27.14 -6.38 1.96
C ARG A 190 26.16 -6.24 0.79
N PRO A 191 25.21 -5.28 0.86
CA PRO A 191 24.33 -5.05 -0.26
C PRO A 191 25.11 -4.44 -1.44
N PHE A 192 24.80 -4.89 -2.65
CA PHE A 192 25.35 -4.29 -3.88
C PHE A 192 24.49 -3.13 -4.38
N GLU A 193 23.24 -3.04 -3.92
CA GLU A 193 22.30 -1.99 -4.25
C GLU A 193 21.40 -1.67 -3.05
N THR A 194 21.03 -0.40 -2.92
CA THR A 194 20.13 0.08 -1.87
C THR A 194 19.22 1.14 -2.46
N VAL A 195 17.93 1.00 -2.22
CA VAL A 195 16.88 1.92 -2.69
C VAL A 195 15.96 2.29 -1.54
N THR A 196 15.41 3.49 -1.58
CA THR A 196 14.46 3.97 -0.58
C THR A 196 13.07 4.08 -1.17
N GLY A 197 12.06 3.93 -0.33
CA GLY A 197 10.67 4.00 -0.73
C GLY A 197 9.76 4.45 0.40
N ASN A 198 8.46 4.53 0.13
CA ASN A 198 7.45 4.93 1.10
C ASN A 198 6.31 3.91 1.17
N GLN A 199 5.78 3.70 2.37
CA GLN A 199 4.47 3.08 2.59
C GLN A 199 3.51 4.17 3.06
N GLU A 200 2.31 4.22 2.46
CA GLU A 200 1.27 5.17 2.82
C GLU A 200 -0.06 4.46 3.15
N PHE A 201 -0.79 5.01 4.10
CA PHE A 201 -2.19 4.71 4.39
C PHE A 201 -3.00 5.99 4.33
N SER A 202 -4.19 5.93 3.73
CA SER A 202 -5.14 7.04 3.70
C SER A 202 -6.45 6.65 4.39
N VAL A 203 -7.04 7.56 5.16
CA VAL A 203 -8.35 7.34 5.79
C VAL A 203 -9.47 7.26 4.76
N ALA A 204 -9.29 7.90 3.60
CA ALA A 204 -10.26 7.98 2.50
C ALA A 204 -10.20 6.75 1.59
N ASP A 205 -9.12 5.96 1.67
CA ASP A 205 -8.99 4.71 0.93
C ASP A 205 -9.87 3.67 1.62
N THR A 206 -11.18 3.80 1.40
CA THR A 206 -12.18 2.88 1.91
C THR A 206 -12.14 1.62 1.05
N PRO A 207 -12.03 0.42 1.64
CA PRO A 207 -11.78 -0.81 0.90
C PRO A 207 -12.91 -1.33 -0.01
N LEU A 208 -13.96 -0.54 -0.22
CA LEU A 208 -15.22 -1.01 -0.80
C LEU A 208 -15.41 -0.65 -2.27
N GLU A 209 -14.62 0.27 -2.83
CA GLU A 209 -14.77 0.72 -4.22
C GLU A 209 -13.67 0.25 -5.16
N SER A 210 -12.57 -0.30 -4.65
CA SER A 210 -11.44 -0.68 -5.48
C SER A 210 -11.23 -2.19 -5.48
N HIS A 211 -11.04 -2.76 -6.67
CA HIS A 211 -10.50 -4.10 -6.90
C HIS A 211 -9.05 -4.26 -6.37
N THR A 212 -8.62 -3.43 -5.43
CA THR A 212 -7.33 -3.51 -4.76
C THR A 212 -7.51 -4.24 -3.43
N PRO A 213 -6.64 -5.21 -3.12
CA PRO A 213 -6.69 -5.89 -1.84
C PRO A 213 -6.53 -4.91 -0.68
N TYR A 214 -7.20 -5.23 0.43
CA TYR A 214 -7.48 -4.39 1.63
C TYR A 214 -6.24 -3.87 2.38
N ALA A 215 -5.06 -4.26 1.92
CA ALA A 215 -3.80 -3.63 2.28
C ALA A 215 -2.87 -3.86 1.10
N ARG A 216 -2.96 -3.00 0.08
CA ARG A 216 -1.88 -2.92 -0.89
C ARG A 216 -0.70 -2.32 -0.14
N LEU A 217 0.19 -3.19 0.34
CA LEU A 217 1.52 -2.75 0.73
C LEU A 217 2.25 -2.39 -0.56
N GLU A 218 2.15 -1.13 -0.93
CA GLU A 218 2.98 -0.56 -1.97
C GLU A 218 4.14 0.14 -1.29
N ILE A 219 5.29 -0.53 -1.31
CA ILE A 219 6.55 0.13 -1.03
C ILE A 219 7.09 0.51 -2.40
N SER A 220 6.81 1.75 -2.81
CA SER A 220 7.34 2.32 -4.04
C SER A 220 8.78 2.70 -3.80
N PHE A 221 9.72 2.07 -4.50
CA PHE A 221 11.13 2.45 -4.42
C PHE A 221 11.46 3.46 -5.50
N ASP A 222 12.17 4.52 -5.13
CA ASP A 222 12.73 5.48 -6.08
C ASP A 222 13.66 4.74 -7.05
N GLN A 223 13.68 5.16 -8.32
CA GLN A 223 14.62 4.60 -9.28
C GLN A 223 16.05 4.78 -8.74
N SER A 224 16.79 3.67 -8.69
CA SER A 224 18.18 3.66 -8.26
C SER A 224 18.99 4.65 -9.08
N THR A 225 19.59 5.65 -8.39
CA THR A 225 20.51 6.62 -9.00
C THR A 225 21.82 5.98 -9.46
N THR A 226 22.02 4.70 -9.17
CA THR A 226 23.16 3.88 -9.59
C THR A 226 22.80 2.88 -10.70
N SER A 227 21.56 2.90 -11.19
CA SER A 227 21.13 2.03 -12.29
C SER A 227 21.67 2.51 -13.65
N PRO A 228 21.92 1.59 -14.61
CA PRO A 228 22.24 1.96 -15.99
C PRO A 228 21.19 2.87 -16.62
N GLN A 229 19.92 2.78 -16.20
CA GLN A 229 18.83 3.65 -16.66
C GLN A 229 18.99 5.09 -16.17
N ALA A 230 19.34 5.30 -14.90
CA ALA A 230 19.62 6.63 -14.37
C ALA A 230 20.83 7.28 -15.08
N GLU A 231 21.86 6.50 -15.40
CA GLU A 231 23.01 6.98 -16.17
C GLU A 231 22.63 7.31 -17.63
N LEU A 232 21.73 6.54 -18.25
CA LEU A 232 21.22 6.82 -19.60
C LEU A 232 20.34 8.08 -19.64
N GLU A 233 19.51 8.29 -18.61
CA GLU A 233 18.67 9.47 -18.46
C GLU A 233 19.53 10.72 -18.22
N GLU A 234 20.55 10.64 -17.35
CA GLU A 234 21.53 11.71 -17.16
C GLU A 234 22.29 12.05 -18.46
N ILE A 235 22.69 11.03 -19.24
CA ILE A 235 23.32 11.24 -20.55
C ILE A 235 22.36 11.94 -21.51
N ASN A 236 21.09 11.52 -21.56
CA ASN A 236 20.07 12.13 -22.43
C ASN A 236 19.76 13.58 -22.03
N GLU A 237 19.66 13.89 -20.74
CA GLU A 237 19.51 15.27 -20.26
C GLU A 237 20.70 16.15 -20.67
N LYS A 238 21.93 15.64 -20.53
CA LYS A 238 23.13 16.37 -20.96
C LYS A 238 23.22 16.53 -22.47
N LEU A 239 22.78 15.55 -23.26
CA LEU A 239 22.71 15.67 -24.73
C LEU A 239 21.63 16.65 -25.19
N SER A 240 20.56 16.79 -24.42
CA SER A 240 19.44 17.72 -24.68
C SER A 240 19.77 19.17 -24.33
N ASN A 241 20.87 19.39 -23.57
CA ASN A 241 21.29 20.73 -23.17
C ASN A 241 21.99 21.46 -24.33
N PRO A 242 21.49 22.64 -24.75
CA PRO A 242 22.07 23.40 -25.87
C PRO A 242 23.47 23.96 -25.58
N LYS A 243 23.93 23.93 -24.32
CA LYS A 243 25.28 24.36 -23.91
C LYS A 243 26.33 23.25 -24.01
N THR A 244 25.94 22.03 -24.36
CA THR A 244 26.85 20.89 -24.47
C THR A 244 27.73 21.02 -25.69
N THR A 245 29.05 21.08 -25.48
CA THR A 245 30.02 21.23 -26.57
C THR A 245 30.11 19.96 -27.42
N GLU A 246 30.65 20.07 -28.63
CA GLU A 246 30.77 18.95 -29.55
C GLU A 246 31.67 17.82 -28.99
N ALA A 247 32.75 18.17 -28.29
CA ALA A 247 33.60 17.22 -27.58
C ALA A 247 32.85 16.50 -26.44
N GLN A 248 32.02 17.24 -25.68
CA GLN A 248 31.18 16.64 -24.64
C GLN A 248 30.10 15.73 -25.23
N ARG A 249 29.50 16.13 -26.36
CA ARG A 249 28.51 15.32 -27.08
C ARG A 249 29.11 14.00 -27.56
N ASN A 250 30.31 14.02 -28.13
CA ASN A 250 31.01 12.81 -28.57
C ASN A 250 31.39 11.89 -27.39
N ALA A 251 31.85 12.46 -26.28
CA ALA A 251 32.12 11.70 -25.06
C ALA A 251 30.85 11.06 -24.46
N LEU A 252 29.73 11.78 -24.47
CA LEU A 252 28.43 11.29 -24.02
C LEU A 252 27.89 10.17 -24.93
N MET A 253 28.04 10.30 -26.24
CA MET A 253 27.65 9.22 -27.19
C MET A 253 28.55 7.98 -27.04
N ALA A 254 29.86 8.15 -26.82
CA ALA A 254 30.76 7.03 -26.56
C ALA A 254 30.39 6.31 -25.25
N ARG A 255 30.04 7.08 -24.20
CA ARG A 255 29.59 6.54 -22.91
C ARG A 255 28.25 5.83 -23.04
N MET A 256 27.31 6.37 -23.83
CA MET A 256 26.06 5.70 -24.18
C MET A 256 26.28 4.39 -24.92
N GLY A 257 27.21 4.36 -25.89
CA GLY A 257 27.59 3.14 -26.61
C GLY A 257 28.17 2.07 -25.68
N ALA A 258 29.10 2.45 -24.80
CA ALA A 258 29.67 1.53 -23.81
C ALA A 258 28.61 0.99 -22.83
N LEU A 259 27.67 1.85 -22.40
CA LEU A 259 26.56 1.47 -21.53
C LEU A 259 25.60 0.49 -22.23
N GLN A 260 25.27 0.74 -23.50
CA GLN A 260 24.45 -0.16 -24.33
C GLN A 260 25.15 -1.51 -24.57
N THR A 261 26.45 -1.52 -24.83
CA THR A 261 27.23 -2.75 -24.97
C THR A 261 27.25 -3.55 -23.68
N LYS A 262 27.50 -2.89 -22.54
CA LYS A 262 27.48 -3.53 -21.22
C LYS A 262 26.10 -4.12 -20.90
N MET A 263 25.03 -3.37 -21.19
CA MET A 263 23.65 -3.87 -21.05
C MET A 263 23.39 -5.09 -21.95
N LEU A 264 23.85 -5.06 -23.20
CA LEU A 264 23.67 -6.17 -24.15
C LEU A 264 24.45 -7.41 -23.73
N GLU A 265 25.67 -7.24 -23.23
CA GLU A 265 26.50 -8.33 -22.71
C GLU A 265 25.89 -8.97 -21.47
N GLU A 266 25.42 -8.16 -20.51
CA GLU A 266 24.71 -8.65 -19.32
C GLU A 266 23.39 -9.35 -19.69
N MET A 267 22.64 -8.80 -20.65
CA MET A 267 21.40 -9.42 -21.17
C MET A 267 21.70 -10.74 -21.89
N THR A 268 22.75 -10.80 -22.71
CA THR A 268 23.17 -12.02 -23.43
C THR A 268 23.67 -13.08 -22.45
N LYS A 269 24.35 -12.67 -21.38
CA LYS A 269 24.80 -13.57 -20.31
C LYS A 269 23.62 -14.15 -19.52
N ALA A 270 22.60 -13.33 -19.24
CA ALA A 270 21.35 -13.77 -18.61
C ALA A 270 20.54 -14.73 -19.51
N LEU A 271 20.41 -14.41 -20.81
CA LEU A 271 19.72 -15.25 -21.81
C LEU A 271 20.39 -16.63 -22.02
N LYS A 272 21.73 -16.70 -21.93
CA LYS A 272 22.47 -17.95 -22.07
C LYS A 272 22.42 -18.85 -20.84
N THR A 273 22.08 -18.31 -19.67
CA THR A 273 22.08 -19.07 -18.41
C THR A 273 20.70 -19.66 -18.08
N ASP A 274 19.59 -19.11 -18.61
CA ASP A 274 18.29 -19.76 -18.52
C ASP A 274 17.28 -19.27 -19.61
N PRO A 275 17.22 -19.93 -20.78
CA PRO A 275 16.25 -19.58 -21.82
C PRO A 275 14.78 -19.88 -21.45
N ALA A 276 14.51 -20.59 -20.34
CA ALA A 276 13.15 -20.85 -19.85
C ALA A 276 12.63 -19.73 -18.92
N SER A 277 13.47 -18.80 -18.50
CA SER A 277 13.12 -17.68 -17.60
C SER A 277 12.09 -16.69 -18.19
N LEU A 278 11.89 -16.67 -19.52
CA LEU A 278 10.91 -15.81 -20.18
C LEU A 278 9.45 -16.24 -19.94
N ASN A 279 9.21 -17.51 -19.59
CA ASN A 279 7.85 -18.06 -19.39
C ASN A 279 7.51 -18.33 -17.92
N LYS A 280 8.46 -18.15 -16.99
CA LYS A 280 8.31 -18.54 -15.58
C LYS A 280 7.99 -17.40 -14.62
N THR A 281 7.96 -16.17 -15.10
CA THR A 281 7.78 -14.95 -14.30
C THR A 281 6.43 -14.88 -13.57
N GLN A 282 5.48 -15.79 -13.85
CA GLN A 282 4.19 -15.88 -13.17
C GLN A 282 4.19 -16.87 -11.99
N ASP A 283 5.05 -17.90 -12.01
CA ASP A 283 5.05 -18.95 -10.99
C ASP A 283 6.04 -18.66 -9.84
N ASP A 284 7.15 -17.99 -10.11
CA ASP A 284 8.27 -17.86 -9.16
C ASP A 284 8.08 -16.77 -8.08
N PHE A 285 7.06 -15.92 -8.18
CA PHE A 285 6.76 -14.89 -7.17
C PHE A 285 5.63 -15.24 -6.20
N GLY A 286 4.96 -16.39 -6.37
CA GLY A 286 4.05 -16.92 -5.35
C GLY A 286 2.95 -15.95 -4.87
N CYS A 287 2.57 -14.96 -5.68
CA CYS A 287 1.43 -14.08 -5.42
C CYS A 287 0.14 -14.79 -5.86
N GLY A 288 -0.26 -15.80 -5.08
CA GLY A 288 -1.64 -16.31 -5.04
C GLY A 288 -2.41 -15.65 -3.91
#